data_AF-A0A0Q6X5D4-F1
#
_entry.id   AF-A0A0Q6X5D4-F1
#
_cell.length_a   1.000
_cell.length_b   1.000
_cell.length_c   1.000
_cell.angle_alpha   90.00
_cell.angle_beta   90.00
_cell.angle_gamma   90.00
#
_symmetry.space_group_name_H-M   'P 1'
#
loop_
_entity.id
_entity.type
_entity.pdbx_description
1 polymer ?
#
loop_
_entity_poly.entity_id
_entity_poly.type
_entity_poly.pdbx_seq_one_letter_code
_entity_poly.pdbx_strand_id
1 'polypeptide(L)' 'MAVLPVGKPLEQEKPVLLVENKLAAGKHRFTLVVINDQGVESEPVSLDVSVETGLIVPRRPVTPIDRGLIP' A
#
# COMPACT_ATOMS: atom_id res chain seq x y z
N MET A 1 -0.52 2.44 13.01
CA MET A 1 -0.99 2.06 11.66
C MET A 1 -1.58 0.67 11.71
N ALA A 2 -2.62 0.39 10.92
CA ALA A 2 -3.27 -0.92 10.92
C ALA A 2 -2.54 -1.88 9.96
N VAL A 3 -2.30 -3.11 10.41
CA VAL A 3 -1.83 -4.22 9.58
C VAL A 3 -3.05 -5.03 9.17
N LEU A 4 -3.15 -5.40 7.89
CA LEU A 4 -4.25 -6.19 7.34
C LEU A 4 -3.78 -7.63 7.08
N PRO A 5 -4.07 -8.59 7.97
CA PRO A 5 -3.83 -9.99 7.67
C PRO A 5 -4.78 -10.42 6.55
N VAL A 6 -4.26 -11.17 5.58
CA VAL A 6 -5.08 -11.68 4.46
C VAL A 6 -6.25 -12.50 5.01
N GLY A 7 -7.45 -12.20 4.52
CA GLY A 7 -8.68 -12.90 4.89
C GLY A 7 -9.21 -12.59 6.29
N LYS A 8 -8.65 -11.60 7.01
CA LYS A 8 -9.17 -11.17 8.31
C LYS A 8 -9.83 -9.79 8.22
N PRO A 9 -11.03 -9.61 8.80
CA PRO A 9 -11.64 -8.29 8.89
C PRO A 9 -10.83 -7.38 9.81
N LEU A 10 -10.84 -6.09 9.52
CA LEU A 10 -10.32 -5.02 10.38
C LEU A 10 -11.48 -4.11 10.76
N GLU A 11 -11.74 -3.99 12.06
CA GLU A 11 -12.75 -3.08 12.61
C GLU A 11 -12.09 -1.75 13.01
N GLN A 12 -12.70 -0.64 12.60
CA GLN A 12 -12.23 0.70 12.93
C GLN A 12 -13.38 1.70 12.87
N GLU A 13 -13.37 2.67 13.79
CA GLU A 13 -14.38 3.72 13.85
C GLU A 13 -14.14 4.86 12.84
N LYS A 14 -12.86 5.13 12.54
CA LYS A 14 -12.48 6.18 11.59
C LYS A 14 -12.50 5.62 10.16
N PRO A 15 -13.12 6.31 9.19
CA PRO A 15 -13.16 5.85 7.80
C PRO A 15 -11.85 6.16 7.04
N VAL A 16 -10.71 6.09 7.72
CA VAL A 16 -9.39 6.33 7.13
C VAL A 16 -8.46 5.18 7.50
N LEU A 17 -8.08 4.41 6.49
CA LEU A 17 -7.20 3.26 6.63
C LEU A 17 -5.86 3.53 5.97
N LEU A 18 -4.84 3.85 6.77
CA LEU A 18 -3.45 3.84 6.31
C LEU A 18 -2.87 2.43 6.45
N VAL A 19 -2.55 1.81 5.32
CA VAL A 19 -2.03 0.44 5.23
C VAL A 19 -0.52 0.48 5.04
N GLU A 20 0.24 0.09 6.06
CA GLU A 20 1.70 -0.16 5.96
C GLU A 20 2.00 -1.65 5.79
N ASN A 21 1.20 -2.31 4.97
CA ASN A 21 1.32 -3.74 4.75
C ASN A 21 2.42 -3.99 3.72
N LYS A 22 3.41 -4.84 4.05
CA LYS A 22 4.44 -5.34 3.12
C LYS A 22 3.81 -6.34 2.14
N LEU A 23 2.77 -5.90 1.44
CA LEU A 23 2.06 -6.70 0.46
C LEU A 23 3.07 -7.25 -0.54
N ALA A 24 2.97 -8.55 -0.80
CA ALA A 24 3.73 -9.14 -1.88
C ALA A 24 3.38 -8.44 -3.19
N ALA A 25 4.33 -8.33 -4.10
CA ALA A 25 4.03 -7.82 -5.44
C ALA A 25 2.97 -8.71 -6.10
N GLY A 26 2.03 -8.07 -6.81
CA GLY A 26 0.86 -8.71 -7.37
C GLY A 26 -0.41 -7.88 -7.19
N LYS A 27 -1.54 -8.49 -7.55
CA LYS A 27 -2.87 -7.87 -7.45
C LYS A 27 -3.49 -8.20 -6.10
N HIS A 28 -4.07 -7.18 -5.47
CA HIS A 28 -4.77 -7.25 -4.20
C HIS A 28 -6.14 -6.62 -4.36
N ARG A 29 -7.15 -7.23 -3.75
CA ARG A 29 -8.51 -6.68 -3.69
C ARG A 29 -8.81 -6.29 -2.26
N PHE A 30 -9.14 -5.02 -2.06
CA PHE A 30 -9.63 -4.50 -0.79
C PHE A 30 -11.14 -4.34 -0.88
N THR A 31 -11.85 -4.76 0.16
CA THR A 31 -13.31 -4.64 0.25
C THR A 31 -13.67 -3.95 1.55
N LEU A 32 -14.51 -2.91 1.45
CA LEU A 32 -15.09 -2.20 2.58
C LEU A 32 -16.56 -2.59 2.73
N VAL A 33 -16.94 -2.95 3.95
CA VAL A 33 -18.31 -3.15 4.39
C VAL A 33 -18.52 -2.33 5.66
N VAL A 34 -19.67 -1.67 5.78
CA VAL A 34 -20.06 -0.95 6.99
C VAL A 34 -21.15 -1.75 7.70
N ILE A 35 -21.00 -1.93 9.01
CA ILE A 35 -21.97 -2.62 9.86
C ILE A 35 -22.64 -1.56 10.74
N ASN A 36 -23.98 -1.53 10.76
CA ASN A 36 -24.73 -0.63 11.64
C ASN A 36 -24.86 -1.20 13.07
N ASP A 37 -25.49 -0.43 13.97
CA ASP A 37 -25.76 -0.80 15.36
C ASP A 37 -26.67 -2.04 15.53
N GLN A 38 -27.41 -2.39 14.48
CA GLN A 38 -28.25 -3.59 14.42
C GLN A 38 -27.52 -4.81 13.84
N GLY A 39 -26.24 -4.69 13.47
CA GLY A 39 -25.45 -5.77 12.87
C GLY A 39 -25.73 -6.00 11.38
N VAL A 40 -26.39 -5.07 10.69
CA VAL A 40 -26.70 -5.16 9.26
C VAL A 40 -25.52 -4.63 8.44
N GLU A 41 -25.08 -5.43 7.48
CA GLU A 41 -24.01 -5.10 6.53
C GLU A 41 -24.52 -4.26 5.35
N SER A 42 -23.71 -3.29 4.91
CA SER A 42 -23.90 -2.59 3.65
C SER A 42 -23.59 -3.47 2.43
N GLU A 43 -23.99 -3.05 1.23
CA GLU A 43 -23.38 -3.59 0.02
C GLU A 43 -21.85 -3.33 0.03
N PRO A 44 -21.03 -4.28 -0.44
CA PRO A 44 -19.58 -4.15 -0.42
C PRO A 44 -19.07 -3.21 -1.50
N VAL A 45 -18.14 -2.33 -1.14
CA VAL A 45 -17.36 -1.52 -2.11
C VAL A 45 -15.97 -2.11 -2.22
N SER A 46 -15.51 -2.38 -3.44
CA SER A 46 -14.21 -3.01 -3.68
C SER A 46 -13.26 -2.14 -4.50
N LEU A 47 -11.97 -2.21 -4.18
CA LEU A 47 -10.88 -1.56 -4.89
C LEU A 47 -9.79 -2.58 -5.23
N ASP A 48 -9.42 -2.64 -6.51
CA ASP A 48 -8.30 -3.46 -6.99
C ASP A 48 -7.01 -2.62 -6.99
N VAL A 49 -5.99 -3.11 -6.30
CA VAL A 49 -4.68 -2.46 -6.14
C VAL A 49 -3.60 -3.38 -6.69
N SER A 50 -2.72 -2.87 -7.55
CA SER A 50 -1.55 -3.60 -8.03
C SER A 50 -0.29 -3.07 -7.35
N VAL A 51 0.46 -3.97 -6.72
CA VAL A 51 1.74 -3.69 -6.09
C VAL A 51 2.83 -4.21 -7.01
N GLU A 52 3.70 -3.32 -7.49
CA GLU A 52 4.80 -3.68 -8.38
C GLU A 52 6.12 -3.69 -7.60
N THR A 53 6.97 -4.69 -7.88
CA THR A 53 8.37 -4.62 -7.44
C THR A 53 9.09 -3.57 -8.28
N GLY A 54 9.37 -2.39 -7.72
CA GLY A 54 10.33 -1.49 -8.32
C GLY A 54 11.74 -2.08 -8.24
N LEU A 55 12.47 -2.11 -9.35
CA LEU A 55 13.93 -2.09 -9.25
C LEU A 55 14.28 -0.76 -8.60
N ILE A 56 14.69 -0.77 -7.33
CA ILE A 56 15.39 0.37 -6.76
C ILE A 56 16.73 0.41 -7.50
N VAL A 57 16.80 1.08 -8.65
CA VAL A 57 18.09 1.35 -9.27
C VAL A 57 18.75 2.39 -8.35
N PRO A 58 19.78 2.05 -7.55
CA PRO A 58 20.48 3.07 -6.81
C PRO A 58 21.00 4.06 -7.84
N ARG A 59 20.48 5.29 -7.82
CA ARG A 59 21.09 6.38 -8.57
C ARG A 59 22.48 6.52 -7.97
N ARG A 60 23.51 6.01 -8.66
CA ARG A 60 24.89 6.25 -8.26
C ARG A 60 25.02 7.79 -8.15
N PRO A 61 25.39 8.35 -6.99
CA PRO A 61 25.62 9.78 -6.90
C PRO A 61 26.63 10.13 -7.99
N VAL A 62 26.24 10.99 -8.94
CA VAL A 62 27.19 11.51 -9.93
C VAL A 62 28.09 12.46 -9.15
N THR A 63 29.22 11.96 -8.66
CA THR A 63 30.24 12.82 -8.06
C THR A 63 30.79 13.74 -9.16
N PRO A 64 30.95 15.05 -8.91
CA PRO A 64 31.46 16.01 -9.90
C PRO A 64 32.85 15.68 -10.47
N ILE A 65 33.56 14.71 -9.89
CA ILE A 65 34.91 14.28 -10.30
C ILE A 65 34.92 13.61 -11.70
N ASP A 66 33.77 13.14 -12.21
CA ASP A 66 33.67 12.55 -13.56
C ASP A 66 33.74 13.58 -14.71
N ARG A 67 33.65 14.89 -14.41
CA ARG A 67 33.98 15.95 -15.39
C ARG A 67 35.42 16.35 -15.17
N GLY A 68 36.35 15.66 -15.81
CA GLY A 68 37.77 16.02 -15.79
C GLY A 68 38.00 17.52 -16.03
N LEU A 69 38.26 18.26 -14.96
CA LEU A 69 39.41 19.17 -14.88
C LEU A 69 40.60 18.24 -14.60
N ILE A 70 41.73 18.21 -15.31
CA ILE A 70 42.76 19.22 -15.65
C ILE A 70 43.63 18.50 -16.74
N PRO A 71 44.26 19.15 -17.74
CA PRO A 71 45.13 20.36 -17.68
C PRO A 71 44.45 21.67 -17.99
#